data_AF-A0A966S576-F1
#
_entry.id   AF-A0A966S576-F1
#
_cell.length_a   1.000
_cell.length_b   1.000
_cell.length_c   1.000
_cell.angle_alpha   90.00
_cell.angle_beta   90.00
_cell.angle_gamma   90.00
#
_symmetry.space_group_name_H-M   'P 1'
#
loop_
_entity.id
_entity.type
_entity.pdbx_description
1 polymer ?
#
loop_
_entity_poly.entity_id
_entity_poly.type
_entity_poly.pdbx_seq_one_letter_code
_entity_poly.pdbx_strand_id
1 'polypeptide(L)'
;MASIVLLLWCRDRPGIVAGVASWVASIGGNIIDAQQHTDVHDAMFFQRVEFQVPSDRAIDDMHRSFGALAHELQLSYRFGVRPYRPRTVVLVSKPLHCAMDVLSRAHLGNLSLDVQALISNHPDARDLAEIFKVGFTHLPVNEGDGGRVAQEAALAQTLESLQPELVILARYMLVLPPAIVRRWHHQMINIHHSFLPAFAGANPYRQAHDRGVKVVGATSAKGAHMNTAVIVDAVRTPLGKRNGRLKNWHPVDLAAETLNAIAKRTGLDPAQIDDVVMGCVMQVGEQSLNIARNAVLAAGWPESVPGTTVDRQCGSSQQAAHFAAQGVIAGAYDAVIANGVEVMTRVPMGASIAEGKFGFPMGARVQERYKAEGGLVNQGVSAELISEKWKISREELDAFGLRSQNYAARATKEGRFQNEIVGVLDAEGQMMTTDEGIRETSLEKLASLKPSFRPVEEGGKVTAGNSSQITDGSAALLIMSEERAKKLGLKPRARFVSFALAAENPRYMLTAPIPATKKVLERAKLTMDDIDLVEINEAFAAVVLAWAKELHPDMEKVNVNGGAIALGHPLGASGARLTCTLLNELERTGGRYGLQTMCEGGGLANAFIIERL
;
A
#
# COMPACT_ATOMS: atom_id res chain seq x y z
N MET A 1 29.02 -39.99 -29.25
CA MET A 1 27.96 -38.96 -29.24
C MET A 1 28.14 -38.12 -28.00
N ALA A 2 28.14 -36.79 -28.14
CA ALA A 2 28.13 -35.88 -27.00
C ALA A 2 26.68 -35.71 -26.51
N SER A 3 26.44 -35.74 -25.19
CA SER A 3 25.14 -35.38 -24.62
C SER A 3 25.14 -33.87 -24.31
N ILE A 4 24.15 -33.16 -24.83
CA ILE A 4 23.97 -31.72 -24.71
C ILE A 4 22.67 -31.47 -23.99
N VAL A 5 22.68 -30.53 -23.05
CA VAL A 5 21.49 -30.00 -22.38
C VAL A 5 21.24 -28.59 -22.90
N LEU A 6 20.10 -28.39 -23.53
CA LEU A 6 19.56 -27.08 -23.89
C LEU A 6 18.55 -26.67 -22.82
N LEU A 7 18.85 -25.59 -22.11
CA LEU A 7 17.89 -24.87 -21.27
C LEU A 7 17.36 -23.69 -22.06
N LEU A 8 16.05 -23.50 -22.11
CA LEU A 8 15.42 -22.37 -22.77
C LEU A 8 14.22 -21.84 -21.99
N TRP A 9 13.95 -20.55 -22.15
CA TRP A 9 12.81 -19.87 -21.55
C TRP A 9 12.32 -18.71 -22.43
N CYS A 10 11.01 -18.50 -22.48
CA CYS A 10 10.35 -17.46 -23.27
C CYS A 10 8.90 -17.26 -22.80
N ARG A 11 8.14 -16.36 -23.44
CA ARG A 11 6.69 -16.33 -23.24
C ARG A 11 6.04 -17.54 -23.89
N ASP A 12 5.08 -18.14 -23.20
CA ASP A 12 4.37 -19.31 -23.67
C ASP A 12 3.59 -19.01 -24.96
N ARG A 13 3.80 -19.86 -25.97
CA ARG A 13 3.16 -19.75 -27.28
C ARG A 13 3.26 -21.07 -28.06
N PRO A 14 2.35 -21.30 -29.02
CA PRO A 14 2.44 -22.44 -29.90
C PRO A 14 3.77 -22.46 -30.68
N GLY A 15 4.28 -23.67 -30.94
CA GLY A 15 5.44 -23.88 -31.83
C GLY A 15 6.80 -24.00 -31.13
N ILE A 16 6.93 -23.66 -29.84
CA ILE A 16 8.23 -23.71 -29.13
C ILE A 16 8.81 -25.13 -29.14
N VAL A 17 8.06 -26.09 -28.60
CA VAL A 17 8.50 -27.50 -28.49
C VAL A 17 8.77 -28.11 -29.86
N ALA A 18 7.90 -27.83 -30.84
CA ALA A 18 8.04 -28.33 -32.20
C ALA A 18 9.30 -27.77 -32.87
N GLY A 19 9.53 -26.45 -32.77
CA GLY A 19 10.72 -25.80 -33.33
C GLY A 19 12.01 -26.34 -32.72
N VAL A 20 12.05 -26.51 -31.40
CA VAL A 20 13.22 -27.07 -30.70
C VAL A 20 13.48 -28.51 -31.13
N ALA A 21 12.44 -29.36 -31.20
CA ALA A 21 12.57 -30.74 -31.63
C ALA A 21 13.02 -30.86 -33.10
N SER A 22 12.43 -30.06 -34.00
CA SER A 22 12.83 -29.99 -35.41
C SER A 22 14.27 -29.53 -35.58
N TRP A 23 14.71 -28.54 -34.78
CA TRP A 23 16.10 -28.10 -34.80
C TRP A 23 17.05 -29.21 -34.33
N VAL A 24 16.76 -29.90 -33.21
CA VAL A 24 17.59 -31.02 -32.74
C VAL A 24 17.70 -32.10 -33.81
N ALA A 25 16.59 -32.46 -34.46
CA ALA A 25 16.60 -33.42 -35.56
C ALA A 25 17.45 -32.94 -36.76
N SER A 26 17.37 -31.64 -37.12
CA SER A 26 18.09 -31.07 -38.25
C SER A 26 19.63 -31.13 -38.10
N ILE A 27 20.12 -31.13 -36.86
CA ILE A 27 21.56 -31.28 -36.58
C ILE A 27 21.99 -32.75 -36.42
N GLY A 28 21.09 -33.70 -36.70
CA GLY A 28 21.32 -35.13 -36.51
C GLY A 28 21.31 -35.56 -35.05
N GLY A 29 20.65 -34.79 -34.18
CA GLY A 29 20.55 -35.07 -32.75
C GLY A 29 19.38 -35.97 -32.40
N ASN A 30 19.52 -36.71 -31.29
CA ASN A 30 18.48 -37.56 -30.71
C ASN A 30 18.13 -37.07 -29.30
N ILE A 31 16.89 -36.66 -29.06
CA ILE A 31 16.43 -36.22 -27.73
C ILE A 31 16.38 -37.43 -26.78
N ILE A 32 17.03 -37.31 -25.64
CA ILE A 32 17.12 -38.34 -24.59
C ILE A 32 16.16 -38.06 -23.44
N ASP A 33 16.00 -36.79 -23.08
CA ASP A 33 15.08 -36.33 -22.04
C ASP A 33 14.56 -34.94 -22.40
N ALA A 34 13.27 -34.71 -22.22
CA ALA A 34 12.67 -33.41 -22.46
C ALA A 34 11.66 -33.11 -21.36
N GLN A 35 11.92 -32.04 -20.62
CA GLN A 35 11.06 -31.57 -19.55
C GLN A 35 10.61 -30.16 -19.89
N GLN A 36 9.31 -29.93 -19.80
CA GLN A 36 8.72 -28.61 -20.03
C GLN A 36 7.92 -28.18 -18.82
N HIS A 37 7.90 -26.87 -18.58
CA HIS A 37 7.12 -26.27 -17.52
C HIS A 37 6.56 -24.95 -17.99
N THR A 38 5.28 -24.73 -17.73
CA THR A 38 4.59 -23.48 -18.04
C THR A 38 4.17 -22.83 -16.75
N ASP A 39 4.62 -21.59 -16.54
CA ASP A 39 4.05 -20.70 -15.55
C ASP A 39 2.84 -20.00 -16.18
N VAL A 40 1.65 -20.45 -15.81
CA VAL A 40 0.37 -19.94 -16.33
C VAL A 40 0.16 -18.47 -15.93
N HIS A 41 0.71 -18.03 -14.79
CA HIS A 41 0.49 -16.68 -14.29
C HIS A 41 1.33 -15.64 -15.03
N ASP A 42 2.62 -15.92 -15.21
CA ASP A 42 3.52 -15.02 -15.92
C ASP A 42 3.52 -15.26 -17.44
N ALA A 43 2.71 -16.22 -17.91
CA ALA A 43 2.69 -16.73 -19.28
C ALA A 43 4.10 -17.06 -19.77
N MET A 44 4.89 -17.73 -18.92
CA MET A 44 6.27 -18.09 -19.21
C MET A 44 6.38 -19.58 -19.47
N PHE A 45 7.15 -19.94 -20.49
CA PHE A 45 7.49 -21.31 -20.83
C PHE A 45 8.97 -21.55 -20.56
N PHE A 46 9.25 -22.69 -19.92
CA PHE A 46 10.59 -23.18 -19.62
C PHE A 46 10.72 -24.58 -20.19
N GLN A 47 11.84 -24.87 -20.83
CA GLN A 47 12.12 -26.23 -21.29
C GLN A 47 13.58 -26.58 -21.07
N ARG A 48 13.78 -27.82 -20.63
CA ARG A 48 15.07 -28.48 -20.61
C ARG A 48 15.00 -29.63 -21.60
N VAL A 49 15.87 -29.62 -22.60
CA VAL A 49 16.00 -30.70 -23.58
C VAL A 49 17.42 -31.24 -23.50
N GLU A 50 17.55 -32.51 -23.12
CA GLU A 50 18.79 -33.26 -23.24
C GLU A 50 18.76 -34.08 -24.53
N PHE A 51 19.81 -33.98 -25.34
CA PHE A 51 19.91 -34.68 -26.62
C PHE A 51 21.35 -35.10 -26.92
N GLN A 52 21.50 -36.18 -27.67
CA GLN A 52 22.79 -36.70 -28.14
C GLN A 52 23.06 -36.26 -29.57
N VAL A 53 24.28 -35.82 -29.87
CA VAL A 53 24.74 -35.47 -31.22
C VAL A 53 26.04 -36.20 -31.59
N PRO A 54 26.34 -36.36 -32.90
CA PRO A 54 27.66 -36.81 -33.37
C PRO A 54 28.80 -35.99 -32.75
N SER A 55 29.89 -36.67 -32.34
CA SER A 55 30.96 -36.09 -31.52
C SER A 55 31.83 -35.04 -32.23
N ASP A 56 31.69 -34.90 -33.55
CA ASP A 56 32.42 -33.98 -34.43
C ASP A 56 31.79 -32.59 -34.55
N ARG A 57 30.62 -32.37 -33.94
CA ARG A 57 29.93 -31.07 -33.92
C ARG A 57 30.46 -30.15 -32.81
N ALA A 58 30.91 -28.95 -33.17
CA ALA A 58 31.29 -27.92 -32.19
C ALA A 58 30.07 -27.19 -31.62
N ILE A 59 30.12 -26.82 -30.33
CA ILE A 59 29.06 -26.05 -29.65
C ILE A 59 28.83 -24.68 -30.30
N ASP A 60 29.88 -24.06 -30.81
CA ASP A 60 29.77 -22.77 -31.49
C ASP A 60 28.92 -22.85 -32.77
N ASP A 61 28.95 -23.99 -33.46
CA ASP A 61 28.07 -24.25 -34.61
C ASP A 61 26.59 -24.42 -34.18
N MET A 62 26.37 -24.99 -32.99
CA MET A 62 25.04 -25.12 -32.41
C MET A 62 24.49 -23.75 -31.99
N HIS A 63 25.30 -22.87 -31.39
CA HIS A 63 24.89 -21.49 -31.10
C HIS A 63 24.50 -20.71 -32.37
N ARG A 64 25.29 -20.83 -33.44
CA ARG A 64 24.97 -20.17 -34.72
C ARG A 64 23.66 -20.67 -35.32
N SER A 65 23.47 -21.99 -35.39
CA SER A 65 22.26 -22.58 -36.00
C SER A 65 21.01 -22.42 -35.15
N PHE A 66 21.11 -22.53 -33.82
CA PHE A 66 19.98 -22.32 -32.91
C PHE A 66 19.60 -20.83 -32.78
N GLY A 67 20.56 -19.92 -32.98
CA GLY A 67 20.33 -18.48 -32.85
C GLY A 67 19.20 -17.94 -33.73
N ALA A 68 19.02 -18.47 -34.94
CA ALA A 68 17.91 -18.08 -35.83
C ALA A 68 16.54 -18.45 -35.24
N LEU A 69 16.40 -19.70 -34.76
CA LEU A 69 15.19 -20.18 -34.09
C LEU A 69 14.94 -19.41 -32.78
N ALA A 70 15.99 -19.16 -32.01
CA ALA A 70 15.90 -18.39 -30.78
C ALA A 70 15.44 -16.96 -31.03
N HIS A 71 15.89 -16.32 -32.11
CA HIS A 71 15.43 -14.99 -32.50
C HIS A 71 13.96 -15.00 -32.94
N GLU A 72 13.57 -15.94 -33.80
CA GLU A 72 12.19 -16.09 -34.29
C GLU A 72 11.19 -16.30 -33.15
N LEU A 73 11.51 -17.21 -32.23
CA LEU A 73 10.66 -17.58 -31.10
C LEU A 73 10.89 -16.73 -29.85
N GLN A 74 11.79 -15.74 -29.92
CA GLN A 74 12.18 -14.89 -28.79
C GLN A 74 12.65 -15.70 -27.56
N LEU A 75 13.41 -16.77 -27.80
CA LEU A 75 13.95 -17.64 -26.78
C LEU A 75 15.21 -17.03 -26.16
N SER A 76 15.25 -17.02 -24.83
CA SER A 76 16.51 -17.02 -24.13
C SER A 76 16.95 -18.46 -23.91
N TYR A 77 18.24 -18.77 -24.08
CA TYR A 77 18.72 -20.15 -24.00
C TYR A 77 20.16 -20.28 -23.53
N ARG A 78 20.52 -21.49 -23.10
CA ARG A 78 21.88 -21.89 -22.74
C ARG A 78 22.12 -23.35 -23.09
N PHE A 79 23.25 -23.65 -23.73
CA PHE A 79 23.75 -25.01 -23.90
C PHE A 79 24.68 -25.40 -22.75
N GLY A 80 24.64 -26.66 -22.34
CA GLY A 80 25.60 -27.30 -21.46
C GLY A 80 25.97 -28.68 -22.00
N VAL A 81 27.22 -29.10 -21.85
CA VAL A 81 27.68 -30.43 -22.29
C VAL A 81 27.72 -31.37 -21.09
N ARG A 82 27.18 -32.58 -21.23
CA ARG A 82 27.32 -33.62 -20.22
C ARG A 82 28.65 -34.37 -20.33
N PRO A 83 29.25 -34.75 -19.18
CA PRO A 83 28.78 -34.49 -17.82
C PRO A 83 29.08 -33.04 -17.39
N TYR A 84 28.04 -32.23 -17.20
CA TYR A 84 28.17 -30.90 -16.61
C TYR A 84 28.12 -31.10 -15.10
N ARG A 85 29.21 -30.74 -14.44
CA ARG A 85 29.30 -30.72 -12.98
C ARG A 85 29.61 -29.28 -12.58
N PRO A 86 28.59 -28.46 -12.25
CA PRO A 86 28.82 -27.08 -11.89
C PRO A 86 29.71 -27.01 -10.64
N ARG A 87 30.66 -26.07 -10.64
CA ARG A 87 31.43 -25.73 -9.45
C ARG A 87 30.47 -25.23 -8.37
N THR A 88 30.27 -26.03 -7.34
CA THR A 88 29.21 -25.86 -6.36
C THR A 88 29.80 -25.50 -5.01
N VAL A 89 29.24 -24.49 -4.34
CA VAL A 89 29.51 -24.18 -2.94
C VAL A 89 28.24 -24.41 -2.12
N VAL A 90 28.37 -25.06 -0.97
CA VAL A 90 27.22 -25.35 -0.09
C VAL A 90 27.36 -24.55 1.20
N LEU A 91 26.35 -23.74 1.51
CA LEU A 91 26.23 -22.99 2.75
C LEU A 91 25.35 -23.76 3.72
N VAL A 92 25.77 -23.92 4.97
CA VAL A 92 25.06 -24.70 6.00
C VAL A 92 25.15 -24.05 7.38
N SER A 93 24.13 -24.24 8.22
CA SER A 93 24.16 -23.86 9.64
C SER A 93 24.21 -25.10 10.53
N LYS A 94 23.46 -25.18 11.65
CA LYS A 94 23.57 -26.31 12.59
C LYS A 94 23.06 -27.66 12.03
N PRO A 95 21.87 -27.76 11.41
CA PRO A 95 21.38 -29.08 10.98
C PRO A 95 22.07 -29.52 9.68
N LEU A 96 22.99 -30.48 9.79
CA LEU A 96 23.86 -30.89 8.68
C LEU A 96 23.21 -31.84 7.66
N HIS A 97 22.03 -32.40 7.96
CA HIS A 97 21.42 -33.47 7.16
C HIS A 97 21.21 -33.09 5.68
N CYS A 98 20.86 -31.84 5.35
CA CYS A 98 20.77 -31.40 3.95
C CYS A 98 22.14 -31.37 3.25
N ALA A 99 23.16 -30.82 3.91
CA ALA A 99 24.51 -30.77 3.36
C ALA A 99 25.07 -32.19 3.19
N MET A 100 24.80 -33.07 4.15
CA MET A 100 25.19 -34.48 4.09
C MET A 100 24.50 -35.21 2.95
N ASP A 101 23.20 -35.00 2.71
CA ASP A 101 22.48 -35.63 1.58
C ASP A 101 23.02 -35.14 0.23
N VAL A 102 23.26 -33.83 0.08
CA VAL A 102 23.87 -33.26 -1.13
C VAL A 102 25.24 -33.85 -1.39
N LEU A 103 26.12 -33.83 -0.38
CA LEU A 103 27.48 -34.36 -0.50
C LEU A 103 27.49 -35.86 -0.76
N SER A 104 26.67 -36.65 -0.06
CA SER A 104 26.57 -38.10 -0.26
C SER A 104 26.13 -38.43 -1.68
N ARG A 105 25.09 -37.74 -2.18
CA ARG A 105 24.61 -37.98 -3.54
C ARG A 105 25.59 -37.49 -4.60
N ALA A 106 26.28 -36.38 -4.36
CA ALA A 106 27.34 -35.91 -5.26
C ALA A 106 28.50 -36.91 -5.31
N HIS A 107 28.95 -37.40 -4.15
CA HIS A 107 30.03 -38.39 -4.03
C HIS A 107 29.69 -39.73 -4.69
N LEU A 108 28.45 -40.20 -4.50
CA LEU A 108 27.94 -41.43 -5.13
C LEU A 108 27.61 -41.24 -6.63
N GLY A 109 27.73 -40.02 -7.18
CA GLY A 109 27.43 -39.72 -8.58
C GLY A 109 25.93 -39.56 -8.91
N ASN A 110 25.05 -39.65 -7.91
CA ASN A 110 23.61 -39.46 -8.05
C ASN A 110 23.23 -38.00 -8.32
N LEU A 111 24.06 -37.06 -7.86
CA LEU A 111 23.97 -35.64 -8.24
C LEU A 111 25.23 -35.27 -9.02
N SER A 112 25.06 -34.79 -10.25
CA SER A 112 26.18 -34.30 -11.09
C SER A 112 26.64 -32.92 -10.61
N LEU A 113 27.31 -32.86 -9.46
CA LEU A 113 27.86 -31.64 -8.86
C LEU A 113 29.36 -31.78 -8.65
N ASP A 114 30.08 -30.68 -8.79
CA ASP A 114 31.47 -30.58 -8.37
C ASP A 114 31.52 -29.68 -7.13
N VAL A 115 31.36 -30.29 -5.95
CA VAL A 115 31.27 -29.54 -4.69
C VAL A 115 32.66 -29.12 -4.23
N GLN A 116 32.95 -27.83 -4.37
CA GLN A 116 34.25 -27.22 -4.08
C GLN A 116 34.45 -26.96 -2.58
N ALA A 117 33.42 -26.45 -1.90
CA ALA A 117 33.52 -26.11 -0.49
C ALA A 117 32.18 -26.15 0.25
N LEU A 118 32.27 -26.46 1.56
CA LEU A 118 31.28 -26.14 2.57
C LEU A 118 31.65 -24.83 3.26
N ILE A 119 30.71 -23.89 3.29
CA ILE A 119 30.83 -22.66 4.09
C ILE A 119 29.81 -22.74 5.22
N SER A 120 30.26 -22.59 6.47
CA SER A 120 29.38 -22.70 7.62
C SER A 120 29.62 -21.58 8.63
N ASN A 121 28.55 -21.14 9.28
CA ASN A 121 28.63 -20.24 10.43
C ASN A 121 28.83 -20.98 11.76
N HIS A 122 28.96 -22.30 11.71
CA HIS A 122 29.25 -23.18 12.84
C HIS A 122 30.38 -24.16 12.49
N PRO A 123 31.19 -24.61 13.47
CA PRO A 123 32.30 -25.51 13.21
C PRO A 123 31.85 -26.95 12.89
N ASP A 124 30.61 -27.32 13.24
CA ASP A 124 30.11 -28.70 13.19
C ASP A 124 30.17 -29.36 11.79
N ALA A 125 30.17 -28.55 10.72
CA ALA A 125 30.25 -29.03 9.35
C ALA A 125 31.68 -29.40 8.89
N ARG A 126 32.71 -29.21 9.72
CA ARG A 126 34.10 -29.52 9.41
C ARG A 126 34.32 -31.00 9.13
N ASP A 127 33.88 -31.86 10.05
CA ASP A 127 34.05 -33.31 9.93
C ASP A 127 33.36 -33.83 8.67
N LEU A 128 32.21 -33.25 8.32
CA LEU A 128 31.48 -33.57 7.11
C LEU A 128 32.28 -33.20 5.85
N ALA A 129 32.92 -32.02 5.84
CA ALA A 129 33.77 -31.61 4.72
C ALA A 129 34.98 -32.54 4.55
N GLU A 130 35.59 -32.98 5.66
CA GLU A 130 36.72 -33.92 5.66
C GLU A 130 36.33 -35.30 5.12
N ILE A 131 35.20 -35.86 5.58
CA ILE A 131 34.66 -37.15 5.10
C ILE A 131 34.49 -37.15 3.58
N PHE A 132 33.93 -36.07 3.03
CA PHE A 132 33.66 -35.93 1.60
C PHE A 132 34.82 -35.31 0.80
N LYS A 133 35.94 -34.98 1.46
CA LYS A 133 37.14 -34.37 0.86
C LYS A 133 36.86 -33.07 0.09
N VAL A 134 36.00 -32.21 0.64
CA VAL A 134 35.67 -30.88 0.09
C VAL A 134 36.27 -29.78 0.96
N GLY A 135 36.50 -28.60 0.40
CA GLY A 135 37.02 -27.46 1.17
C GLY A 135 36.07 -27.07 2.32
N PHE A 136 36.60 -26.56 3.43
CA PHE A 136 35.79 -26.06 4.53
C PHE A 136 36.19 -24.63 4.91
N THR A 137 35.21 -23.74 4.98
CA THR A 137 35.39 -22.37 5.48
C THR A 137 34.42 -22.11 6.62
N HIS A 138 34.97 -21.87 7.81
CA HIS A 138 34.19 -21.47 8.98
C HIS A 138 34.15 -19.94 9.08
N LEU A 139 32.95 -19.37 8.97
CA LEU A 139 32.69 -17.93 9.06
C LEU A 139 31.73 -17.66 10.23
N PRO A 140 32.23 -17.63 11.48
CA PRO A 140 31.39 -17.42 12.66
C PRO A 140 30.80 -16.00 12.67
N VAL A 141 29.62 -15.86 13.28
CA VAL A 141 29.05 -14.54 13.58
C VAL A 141 29.44 -14.19 15.01
N ASN A 142 30.40 -13.27 15.17
CA ASN A 142 30.82 -12.80 16.48
C ASN A 142 29.80 -11.81 17.05
N GLU A 143 29.53 -11.88 18.36
CA GLU A 143 28.69 -10.92 19.07
C GLU A 143 29.47 -9.60 19.31
N GLY A 144 28.93 -8.46 18.84
CA GLY A 144 29.55 -7.14 18.94
C GLY A 144 29.30 -6.25 17.71
N ASP A 145 29.53 -4.94 17.84
CA ASP A 145 29.37 -3.97 16.75
C ASP A 145 30.29 -4.32 15.57
N GLY A 146 29.69 -4.60 14.41
CA GLY A 146 30.41 -4.90 13.16
C GLY A 146 30.74 -6.38 12.91
N GLY A 147 30.53 -7.29 13.86
CA GLY A 147 30.82 -8.73 13.70
C GLY A 147 30.05 -9.38 12.54
N ARG A 148 28.79 -8.97 12.35
CA ARG A 148 27.95 -9.36 11.22
C ARG A 148 28.51 -8.84 9.89
N VAL A 149 28.87 -7.56 9.83
CA VAL A 149 29.37 -6.91 8.61
C VAL A 149 30.69 -7.54 8.15
N ALA A 150 31.59 -7.87 9.10
CA ALA A 150 32.83 -8.57 8.80
C ALA A 150 32.59 -9.99 8.26
N GLN A 151 31.65 -10.75 8.85
CA GLN A 151 31.28 -12.08 8.36
C GLN A 151 30.70 -12.02 6.95
N GLU A 152 29.85 -11.02 6.68
CA GLU A 152 29.22 -10.81 5.38
C GLU A 152 30.26 -10.45 4.29
N ALA A 153 31.23 -9.59 4.63
CA ALA A 153 32.35 -9.26 3.75
C ALA A 153 33.23 -10.49 3.46
N ALA A 154 33.54 -11.29 4.48
CA ALA A 154 34.32 -12.51 4.34
C ALA A 154 33.59 -13.57 3.50
N LEU A 155 32.27 -13.69 3.64
CA LEU A 155 31.45 -14.58 2.80
C LEU A 155 31.50 -14.14 1.34
N ALA A 156 31.34 -12.83 1.06
CA ALA A 156 31.43 -12.30 -0.29
C ALA A 156 32.80 -12.60 -0.91
N GLN A 157 33.89 -12.29 -0.19
CA GLN A 157 35.25 -12.54 -0.66
C GLN A 157 35.52 -14.04 -0.93
N THR A 158 34.99 -14.92 -0.08
CA THR A 158 35.13 -16.37 -0.25
C THR A 158 34.41 -16.84 -1.53
N LEU A 159 33.19 -16.35 -1.78
CA LEU A 159 32.45 -16.68 -3.00
C LEU A 159 33.12 -16.09 -4.25
N GLU A 160 33.70 -14.89 -4.16
CA GLU A 160 34.47 -14.30 -5.27
C GLU A 160 35.72 -15.09 -5.62
N SER A 161 36.42 -15.61 -4.60
CA SER A 161 37.61 -16.47 -4.79
C SER A 161 37.25 -17.81 -5.42
N LEU A 162 36.19 -18.46 -4.94
CA LEU A 162 35.77 -19.78 -5.41
C LEU A 162 35.08 -19.74 -6.77
N GLN A 163 34.52 -18.59 -7.16
CA GLN A 163 33.75 -18.38 -8.39
C GLN A 163 32.74 -19.52 -8.68
N PRO A 164 31.84 -19.85 -7.72
CA PRO A 164 30.90 -20.94 -7.91
C PRO A 164 29.95 -20.66 -9.06
N GLU A 165 29.59 -21.71 -9.80
CA GLU A 165 28.51 -21.70 -10.79
C GLU A 165 27.15 -22.02 -10.13
N LEU A 166 27.18 -22.62 -8.93
CA LEU A 166 26.01 -22.94 -8.12
C LEU A 166 26.32 -22.76 -6.62
N VAL A 167 25.41 -22.12 -5.90
CA VAL A 167 25.45 -21.97 -4.44
C VAL A 167 24.20 -22.63 -3.86
N ILE A 168 24.39 -23.59 -2.95
CA ILE A 168 23.31 -24.33 -2.31
C ILE A 168 23.19 -23.88 -0.85
N LEU A 169 22.04 -23.30 -0.48
CA LEU A 169 21.71 -22.99 0.91
C LEU A 169 21.07 -24.23 1.54
N ALA A 170 21.87 -25.07 2.18
CA ALA A 170 21.44 -26.30 2.84
C ALA A 170 21.07 -26.01 4.30
N ARG A 171 19.81 -25.59 4.55
CA ARG A 171 19.36 -25.02 5.85
C ARG A 171 20.33 -23.97 6.40
N TYR A 172 20.79 -23.07 5.54
CA TYR A 172 21.56 -21.91 5.97
C TYR A 172 20.62 -20.88 6.61
N MET A 173 20.80 -20.60 7.91
CA MET A 173 19.84 -19.85 8.72
C MET A 173 20.18 -18.35 8.84
N LEU A 174 21.19 -17.86 8.13
CA LEU A 174 21.56 -16.45 8.12
C LEU A 174 20.98 -15.75 6.89
N VAL A 175 20.47 -14.53 7.09
CA VAL A 175 20.05 -13.64 6.00
C VAL A 175 21.27 -13.25 5.17
N LEU A 176 21.21 -13.48 3.86
CA LEU A 176 22.30 -13.10 2.96
C LEU A 176 22.28 -11.58 2.69
N PRO A 177 23.46 -10.93 2.60
CA PRO A 177 23.57 -9.53 2.22
C PRO A 177 22.98 -9.25 0.83
N PRO A 178 22.33 -8.10 0.62
CA PRO A 178 21.84 -7.70 -0.70
C PRO A 178 22.91 -7.67 -1.80
N ALA A 179 24.17 -7.40 -1.46
CA ALA A 179 25.28 -7.41 -2.41
C ALA A 179 25.55 -8.82 -2.96
N ILE A 180 25.63 -9.83 -2.09
CA ILE A 180 25.82 -11.25 -2.46
C ILE A 180 24.62 -11.72 -3.29
N VAL A 181 23.41 -11.42 -2.80
CA VAL A 181 22.19 -11.80 -3.51
C VAL A 181 22.17 -11.23 -4.93
N ARG A 182 22.42 -9.93 -5.11
CA ARG A 182 22.43 -9.32 -6.45
C ARG A 182 23.46 -9.94 -7.39
N ARG A 183 24.63 -10.29 -6.87
CA ARG A 183 25.75 -10.81 -7.68
C ARG A 183 25.53 -12.27 -8.13
N TRP A 184 24.97 -13.12 -7.27
CA TRP A 184 24.78 -14.56 -7.56
C TRP A 184 23.31 -15.00 -7.70
N HIS A 185 22.34 -14.08 -7.79
CA HIS A 185 20.89 -14.38 -7.75
C HIS A 185 20.41 -15.54 -8.66
N HIS A 186 21.01 -15.72 -9.84
CA HIS A 186 20.64 -16.77 -10.80
C HIS A 186 21.38 -18.11 -10.58
N GLN A 187 22.20 -18.18 -9.54
CA GLN A 187 23.09 -19.30 -9.22
C GLN A 187 22.85 -19.81 -7.79
N MET A 188 21.83 -19.34 -7.07
CA MET A 188 21.55 -19.77 -5.69
C MET A 188 20.28 -20.59 -5.59
N ILE A 189 20.35 -21.75 -4.92
CA ILE A 189 19.18 -22.57 -4.60
C ILE A 189 19.08 -22.75 -3.09
N ASN A 190 17.89 -22.61 -2.53
CA ASN A 190 17.65 -22.88 -1.12
C ASN A 190 17.01 -24.26 -0.95
N ILE A 191 17.70 -25.16 -0.25
CA ILE A 191 17.20 -26.50 0.05
C ILE A 191 16.88 -26.58 1.54
N HIS A 192 15.58 -26.64 1.82
CA HIS A 192 15.03 -26.84 3.15
C HIS A 192 14.01 -27.98 3.06
N HIS A 193 14.08 -28.97 3.95
CA HIS A 193 13.17 -30.14 3.93
C HIS A 193 11.68 -29.81 4.13
N SER A 194 11.30 -28.55 4.28
CA SER A 194 9.90 -28.18 4.50
C SER A 194 9.08 -28.05 3.22
N PHE A 195 9.68 -28.05 2.01
CA PHE A 195 8.92 -27.71 0.79
C PHE A 195 9.26 -28.48 -0.49
N LEU A 196 10.45 -29.08 -0.63
CA LEU A 196 10.91 -29.51 -1.96
C LEU A 196 10.33 -30.81 -2.56
N PRO A 197 9.86 -31.82 -1.80
CA PRO A 197 9.29 -33.03 -2.44
C PRO A 197 7.86 -32.86 -2.97
N ALA A 198 7.11 -31.83 -2.54
CA ALA A 198 5.65 -31.75 -2.77
C ALA A 198 5.22 -30.74 -3.85
N PHE A 199 6.12 -29.86 -4.30
CA PHE A 199 5.81 -28.78 -5.24
C PHE A 199 6.88 -28.71 -6.34
N ALA A 200 6.61 -29.38 -7.46
CA ALA A 200 7.47 -29.37 -8.63
C ALA A 200 7.10 -28.19 -9.56
N GLY A 201 8.09 -27.56 -10.18
CA GLY A 201 7.88 -26.47 -11.15
C GLY A 201 8.31 -25.09 -10.67
N ALA A 202 7.91 -24.05 -11.43
CA ALA A 202 8.18 -22.65 -11.12
C ALA A 202 7.40 -22.20 -9.87
N ASN A 203 7.97 -21.26 -9.12
CA ASN A 203 7.37 -20.66 -7.93
C ASN A 203 6.86 -21.66 -6.85
N PRO A 204 7.65 -22.68 -6.45
CA PRO A 204 7.19 -23.75 -5.55
C PRO A 204 6.70 -23.26 -4.18
N TYR A 205 7.21 -22.12 -3.70
CA TYR A 205 6.74 -21.49 -2.45
C TYR A 205 5.33 -20.90 -2.58
N ARG A 206 4.97 -20.38 -3.75
CA ARG A 206 3.63 -19.87 -4.02
C ARG A 206 2.65 -21.03 -4.14
N GLN A 207 3.03 -22.09 -4.85
CA GLN A 207 2.26 -23.34 -4.88
C GLN A 207 2.02 -23.91 -3.46
N ALA A 208 3.03 -23.82 -2.59
CA ALA A 208 2.90 -24.24 -1.20
C ALA A 208 1.94 -23.36 -0.39
N HIS A 209 2.04 -22.04 -0.55
CA HIS A 209 1.11 -21.09 0.04
C HIS A 209 -0.34 -21.35 -0.39
N ASP A 210 -0.57 -21.51 -1.70
CA ASP A 210 -1.92 -21.70 -2.27
C ASP A 210 -2.55 -23.03 -1.83
N ARG A 211 -1.71 -24.03 -1.50
CA ARG A 211 -2.15 -25.30 -0.91
C ARG A 211 -2.32 -25.23 0.61
N GLY A 212 -2.25 -24.05 1.20
CA GLY A 212 -2.44 -23.82 2.64
C GLY A 212 -1.24 -24.20 3.51
N VAL A 213 -0.05 -24.40 2.94
CA VAL A 213 1.16 -24.72 3.70
C VAL A 213 1.73 -23.45 4.31
N LYS A 214 1.80 -23.41 5.64
CA LYS A 214 2.38 -22.27 6.37
C LYS A 214 3.88 -22.16 6.11
N VAL A 215 4.30 -21.14 5.35
CA VAL A 215 5.71 -20.84 5.08
C VAL A 215 6.33 -20.18 6.31
N VAL A 216 7.06 -20.95 7.12
CA VAL A 216 7.75 -20.44 8.31
C VAL A 216 9.26 -20.39 8.04
N GLY A 217 9.78 -19.20 7.75
CA GLY A 217 11.22 -18.90 7.83
C GLY A 217 12.13 -19.48 6.74
N ALA A 218 11.83 -19.25 5.45
CA ALA A 218 12.78 -19.48 4.37
C ALA A 218 13.11 -18.17 3.64
N THR A 219 14.38 -17.75 3.68
CA THR A 219 14.92 -16.70 2.81
C THR A 219 14.99 -17.24 1.38
N SER A 220 14.07 -16.82 0.53
CA SER A 220 14.24 -16.85 -0.92
C SER A 220 14.40 -15.41 -1.41
N ALA A 221 15.51 -15.14 -2.10
CA ALA A 221 15.70 -13.91 -2.85
C ALA A 221 14.94 -13.96 -4.20
N LYS A 222 13.61 -14.04 -4.13
CA LYS A 222 12.79 -13.10 -4.90
C LYS A 222 12.37 -12.10 -3.84
N GLY A 223 12.75 -10.83 -3.98
CA GLY A 223 11.99 -9.81 -3.27
C GLY A 223 10.53 -10.10 -3.62
N ALA A 224 9.68 -10.33 -2.62
CA ALA A 224 8.29 -10.00 -2.84
C ALA A 224 8.36 -8.54 -3.31
N HIS A 225 8.07 -8.30 -4.59
CA HIS A 225 7.82 -6.95 -5.05
C HIS A 225 6.64 -6.50 -4.19
N MET A 226 6.92 -5.83 -3.06
CA MET A 226 5.87 -5.12 -2.36
C MET A 226 5.43 -4.07 -3.36
N ASN A 227 4.23 -4.26 -3.89
CA ASN A 227 3.64 -3.33 -4.82
C ASN A 227 3.66 -1.95 -4.17
N THR A 228 4.18 -0.96 -4.87
CA THR A 228 4.07 0.42 -4.39
C THR A 228 2.66 0.91 -4.74
N ALA A 229 1.87 1.22 -3.73
CA ALA A 229 0.56 1.83 -3.93
C ALA A 229 0.73 3.30 -4.27
N VAL A 230 0.19 3.70 -5.43
CA VAL A 230 0.26 5.07 -5.94
C VAL A 230 -1.13 5.64 -6.15
N ILE A 231 -1.28 6.94 -5.93
CA ILE A 231 -2.46 7.70 -6.30
C ILE A 231 -2.26 8.15 -7.74
N VAL A 232 -3.23 7.81 -8.60
CA VAL A 232 -3.22 8.15 -10.03
C VAL A 232 -4.14 9.32 -10.33
N ASP A 233 -5.31 9.38 -9.69
CA ASP A 233 -6.20 10.53 -9.77
C ASP A 233 -6.95 10.74 -8.45
N ALA A 234 -7.41 11.97 -8.23
CA ALA A 234 -8.07 12.40 -7.02
C ALA A 234 -9.06 13.52 -7.34
N VAL A 235 -10.34 13.30 -7.05
CA VAL A 235 -11.44 14.22 -7.39
C VAL A 235 -12.47 14.30 -6.28
N ARG A 236 -13.22 15.40 -6.25
CA ARG A 236 -14.33 15.64 -5.32
C ARG A 236 -15.44 16.43 -5.98
N THR A 237 -16.65 16.33 -5.44
CA THR A 237 -17.71 17.30 -5.75
C THR A 237 -17.37 18.65 -5.09
N PRO A 238 -18.01 19.75 -5.53
CA PRO A 238 -18.15 20.89 -4.65
C PRO A 238 -18.90 20.48 -3.37
N LEU A 239 -18.69 21.22 -2.29
CA LEU A 239 -19.30 20.97 -0.99
C LEU A 239 -20.49 21.89 -0.78
N GLY A 240 -21.66 21.30 -0.52
CA GLY A 240 -22.91 22.02 -0.23
C GLY A 240 -23.13 22.16 1.27
N LYS A 241 -23.59 23.32 1.74
CA LYS A 241 -23.93 23.48 3.16
C LYS A 241 -25.26 22.77 3.46
N ARG A 242 -25.57 22.53 4.74
CA ARG A 242 -26.86 21.99 5.18
C ARG A 242 -28.05 22.74 4.54
N ASN A 243 -28.98 22.00 3.92
CA ASN A 243 -30.13 22.54 3.19
C ASN A 243 -29.75 23.50 2.04
N GLY A 244 -28.52 23.43 1.57
CA GLY A 244 -27.95 24.29 0.54
C GLY A 244 -28.15 23.75 -0.86
N ARG A 245 -27.17 24.02 -1.72
CA ARG A 245 -27.23 23.73 -3.16
C ARG A 245 -27.29 22.25 -3.49
N LEU A 246 -26.78 21.38 -2.62
CA LEU A 246 -26.77 19.92 -2.85
C LEU A 246 -27.92 19.17 -2.15
N LYS A 247 -28.88 19.87 -1.53
CA LYS A 247 -29.98 19.27 -0.72
C LYS A 247 -30.81 18.19 -1.43
N ASN A 248 -30.91 18.27 -2.76
CA ASN A 248 -31.74 17.36 -3.57
C ASN A 248 -30.98 16.12 -4.07
N TRP A 249 -29.66 16.05 -3.89
CA TRP A 249 -28.88 14.90 -4.34
C TRP A 249 -29.15 13.67 -3.50
N HIS A 250 -29.43 12.55 -4.17
CA HIS A 250 -29.35 11.26 -3.52
C HIS A 250 -27.85 10.91 -3.31
N PRO A 251 -27.44 10.42 -2.12
CA PRO A 251 -26.04 10.12 -1.82
C PRO A 251 -25.37 9.17 -2.83
N VAL A 252 -26.09 8.12 -3.25
CA VAL A 252 -25.62 7.15 -4.26
C VAL A 252 -25.24 7.84 -5.57
N ASP A 253 -26.10 8.73 -6.06
CA ASP A 253 -25.91 9.40 -7.35
C ASP A 253 -24.77 10.43 -7.27
N LEU A 254 -24.68 11.16 -6.15
CA LEU A 254 -23.57 12.09 -5.91
C LEU A 254 -22.22 11.37 -5.86
N ALA A 255 -22.18 10.17 -5.26
CA ALA A 255 -20.97 9.35 -5.26
C ALA A 255 -20.62 8.84 -6.66
N ALA A 256 -21.64 8.42 -7.43
CA ALA A 256 -21.47 7.98 -8.81
C ALA A 256 -20.82 9.05 -9.71
N GLU A 257 -21.11 10.33 -9.50
CA GLU A 257 -20.45 11.44 -10.23
C GLU A 257 -18.93 11.42 -10.06
N THR A 258 -18.43 11.16 -8.84
CA THR A 258 -16.99 11.11 -8.59
C THR A 258 -16.34 9.85 -9.18
N LEU A 259 -17.05 8.72 -9.20
CA LEU A 259 -16.59 7.49 -9.86
C LEU A 259 -16.47 7.74 -11.38
N ASN A 260 -17.53 8.24 -12.00
CA ASN A 260 -17.56 8.55 -13.42
C ASN A 260 -16.51 9.60 -13.83
N ALA A 261 -16.24 10.58 -12.97
CA ALA A 261 -15.17 11.54 -13.21
C ALA A 261 -13.78 10.88 -13.25
N ILE A 262 -13.47 9.96 -12.34
CA ILE A 262 -12.20 9.20 -12.37
C ILE A 262 -12.09 8.40 -13.68
N ALA A 263 -13.11 7.61 -14.01
CA ALA A 263 -13.10 6.78 -15.22
C ALA A 263 -12.91 7.66 -16.48
N LYS A 264 -13.64 8.77 -16.56
CA LYS A 264 -13.54 9.71 -17.69
C LYS A 264 -12.18 10.40 -17.78
N ARG A 265 -11.59 10.86 -16.67
CA ARG A 265 -10.30 11.57 -16.64
C ARG A 265 -9.13 10.65 -16.97
N THR A 266 -9.22 9.40 -16.55
CA THR A 266 -8.14 8.42 -16.72
C THR A 266 -8.30 7.59 -18.00
N GLY A 267 -9.51 7.50 -18.57
CA GLY A 267 -9.80 6.59 -19.66
C GLY A 267 -9.76 5.12 -19.26
N LEU A 268 -9.71 4.82 -17.96
CA LEU A 268 -9.70 3.46 -17.44
C LEU A 268 -11.08 2.83 -17.64
N ASP A 269 -11.12 1.64 -18.22
CA ASP A 269 -12.33 0.82 -18.26
C ASP A 269 -12.71 0.42 -16.82
N PRO A 270 -13.90 0.79 -16.33
CA PRO A 270 -14.34 0.43 -14.98
C PRO A 270 -14.29 -1.06 -14.68
N ALA A 271 -14.39 -1.94 -15.70
CA ALA A 271 -14.26 -3.39 -15.52
C ALA A 271 -12.90 -3.83 -14.93
N GLN A 272 -11.89 -2.95 -14.97
CA GLN A 272 -10.56 -3.19 -14.41
C GLN A 272 -10.42 -2.78 -12.95
N ILE A 273 -11.46 -2.22 -12.33
CA ILE A 273 -11.47 -1.89 -10.91
C ILE A 273 -11.76 -3.15 -10.09
N ASP A 274 -10.82 -3.52 -9.22
CA ASP A 274 -10.91 -4.70 -8.37
C ASP A 274 -11.91 -4.51 -7.23
N ASP A 275 -12.02 -3.30 -6.67
CA ASP A 275 -12.98 -2.94 -5.63
C ASP A 275 -13.21 -1.42 -5.54
N VAL A 276 -14.37 -1.04 -5.01
CA VAL A 276 -14.69 0.32 -4.59
C VAL A 276 -14.92 0.31 -3.08
N VAL A 277 -13.94 0.78 -2.33
CA VAL A 277 -14.04 0.93 -0.88
C VAL A 277 -14.57 2.33 -0.58
N MET A 278 -15.77 2.43 -0.01
CA MET A 278 -16.45 3.71 0.20
C MET A 278 -16.67 4.02 1.69
N GLY A 279 -16.18 5.17 2.14
CA GLY A 279 -16.47 5.70 3.46
C GLY A 279 -17.86 6.32 3.55
N CYS A 280 -18.67 5.89 4.52
CA CYS A 280 -19.98 6.48 4.83
C CYS A 280 -20.29 6.25 6.31
N VAL A 281 -20.61 7.32 7.05
CA VAL A 281 -20.79 7.23 8.52
C VAL A 281 -22.25 6.99 8.88
N MET A 282 -23.18 7.78 8.34
CA MET A 282 -24.59 7.60 8.66
C MET A 282 -25.22 6.54 7.76
N GLN A 283 -24.93 5.26 8.05
CA GLN A 283 -25.43 4.13 7.26
C GLN A 283 -26.89 3.77 7.58
N VAL A 284 -27.81 4.68 7.29
CA VAL A 284 -29.26 4.51 7.45
C VAL A 284 -30.01 5.10 6.26
N GLY A 285 -31.16 4.51 5.89
CA GLY A 285 -31.96 4.99 4.76
C GLY A 285 -31.17 4.98 3.45
N GLU A 286 -31.13 6.13 2.77
CA GLU A 286 -30.45 6.32 1.47
C GLU A 286 -28.94 6.04 1.48
N GLN A 287 -28.35 5.96 2.67
CA GLN A 287 -26.93 5.68 2.88
C GLN A 287 -26.65 4.29 3.47
N SER A 288 -27.67 3.42 3.53
CA SER A 288 -27.55 2.06 4.07
C SER A 288 -27.37 1.00 2.97
N LEU A 289 -27.37 -0.28 3.37
CA LEU A 289 -27.37 -1.44 2.46
C LEU A 289 -26.26 -1.39 1.40
N ASN A 290 -25.03 -1.11 1.85
CA ASN A 290 -23.82 -1.01 1.02
C ASN A 290 -23.93 0.07 -0.07
N ILE A 291 -23.84 1.33 0.35
CA ILE A 291 -23.83 2.50 -0.55
C ILE A 291 -22.71 2.43 -1.60
N ALA A 292 -21.60 1.75 -1.30
CA ALA A 292 -20.49 1.57 -2.25
C ALA A 292 -20.96 0.83 -3.50
N ARG A 293 -21.62 -0.32 -3.29
CA ARG A 293 -22.16 -1.13 -4.38
C ARG A 293 -23.26 -0.39 -5.14
N ASN A 294 -24.14 0.32 -4.44
CA ASN A 294 -25.20 1.09 -5.09
C ASN A 294 -24.63 2.23 -5.96
N ALA A 295 -23.56 2.90 -5.52
CA ALA A 295 -22.87 3.93 -6.30
C ALA A 295 -22.21 3.38 -7.56
N VAL A 296 -21.60 2.20 -7.51
CA VAL A 296 -21.06 1.52 -8.70
C VAL A 296 -22.15 1.25 -9.72
N LEU A 297 -23.30 0.74 -9.28
CA LEU A 297 -24.44 0.48 -10.16
C LEU A 297 -25.03 1.78 -10.74
N ALA A 298 -25.19 2.81 -9.91
CA ALA A 298 -25.69 4.12 -10.34
C ALA A 298 -24.72 4.83 -11.30
N ALA A 299 -23.41 4.58 -11.18
CA ALA A 299 -22.41 5.06 -12.13
C ALA A 299 -22.54 4.39 -13.52
N GLY A 300 -23.36 3.34 -13.65
CA GLY A 300 -23.50 2.57 -14.89
C GLY A 300 -22.32 1.65 -15.16
N TRP A 301 -21.53 1.33 -14.13
CA TRP A 301 -20.38 0.44 -14.25
C TRP A 301 -20.81 -1.02 -14.35
N PRO A 302 -19.96 -1.92 -14.89
CA PRO A 302 -20.28 -3.33 -15.00
C PRO A 302 -20.67 -3.95 -13.65
N GLU A 303 -21.68 -4.81 -13.67
CA GLU A 303 -22.16 -5.50 -12.46
C GLU A 303 -21.08 -6.35 -11.78
N SER A 304 -20.00 -6.70 -12.49
CA SER A 304 -18.86 -7.43 -11.96
C SER A 304 -17.99 -6.62 -10.99
N VAL A 305 -18.06 -5.29 -11.00
CA VAL A 305 -17.22 -4.42 -10.14
C VAL A 305 -17.77 -4.41 -8.72
N PRO A 306 -17.09 -4.96 -7.71
CA PRO A 306 -17.63 -5.01 -6.36
C PRO A 306 -17.52 -3.64 -5.65
N GLY A 307 -18.13 -3.55 -4.48
CA GLY A 307 -17.99 -2.38 -3.62
C GLY A 307 -18.26 -2.73 -2.17
N THR A 308 -17.51 -2.09 -1.26
CA THR A 308 -17.62 -2.29 0.19
C THR A 308 -17.74 -0.95 0.91
N THR A 309 -18.75 -0.80 1.78
CA THR A 309 -18.90 0.38 2.64
C THR A 309 -18.17 0.19 3.96
N VAL A 310 -17.46 1.23 4.41
CA VAL A 310 -16.72 1.24 5.69
C VAL A 310 -17.11 2.44 6.55
N ASP A 311 -17.17 2.22 7.86
CA ASP A 311 -17.35 3.26 8.88
C ASP A 311 -16.14 3.27 9.83
N ARG A 312 -15.41 4.38 9.81
CA ARG A 312 -14.45 4.82 10.84
C ARG A 312 -14.75 6.27 11.25
N GLN A 313 -16.02 6.56 11.49
CA GLN A 313 -16.50 7.89 11.83
C GLN A 313 -15.98 8.91 10.80
N CYS A 314 -15.53 10.07 11.23
CA CYS A 314 -15.00 11.13 10.36
C CYS A 314 -13.89 10.65 9.40
N GLY A 315 -13.13 9.63 9.78
CA GLY A 315 -12.01 9.06 9.02
C GLY A 315 -12.37 7.96 8.03
N SER A 316 -13.66 7.78 7.69
CA SER A 316 -14.12 6.63 6.89
C SER A 316 -13.50 6.54 5.50
N SER A 317 -13.49 7.60 4.69
CA SER A 317 -12.82 7.55 3.37
C SER A 317 -11.29 7.57 3.47
N GLN A 318 -10.72 8.13 4.54
CA GLN A 318 -9.30 7.98 4.80
C GLN A 318 -8.97 6.51 5.12
N GLN A 319 -9.84 5.82 5.86
CA GLN A 319 -9.71 4.39 6.10
C GLN A 319 -9.93 3.57 4.82
N ALA A 320 -10.81 4.01 3.93
CA ALA A 320 -10.94 3.43 2.60
C ALA A 320 -9.62 3.53 1.83
N ALA A 321 -8.94 4.68 1.87
CA ALA A 321 -7.61 4.86 1.27
C ALA A 321 -6.55 3.95 1.92
N HIS A 322 -6.59 3.76 3.25
CA HIS A 322 -5.72 2.79 3.93
C HIS A 322 -5.95 1.37 3.39
N PHE A 323 -7.20 0.90 3.34
CA PHE A 323 -7.51 -0.45 2.89
C PHE A 323 -7.18 -0.66 1.41
N ALA A 324 -7.51 0.31 0.56
CA ALA A 324 -7.17 0.29 -0.86
C ALA A 324 -5.65 0.19 -1.07
N ALA A 325 -4.87 1.08 -0.46
CA ALA A 325 -3.42 1.07 -0.59
C ALA A 325 -2.78 -0.18 0.01
N GLN A 326 -3.26 -0.66 1.18
CA GLN A 326 -2.77 -1.89 1.79
C GLN A 326 -3.12 -3.14 0.95
N GLY A 327 -4.30 -3.17 0.33
CA GLY A 327 -4.68 -4.22 -0.61
C GLY A 327 -3.78 -4.25 -1.85
N VAL A 328 -3.45 -3.08 -2.40
CA VAL A 328 -2.45 -2.96 -3.48
C VAL A 328 -1.08 -3.48 -3.02
N ILE A 329 -0.57 -2.99 -1.88
CA ILE A 329 0.73 -3.39 -1.32
C ILE A 329 0.80 -4.91 -1.08
N ALA A 330 -0.30 -5.50 -0.62
CA ALA A 330 -0.42 -6.94 -0.39
C ALA A 330 -0.58 -7.76 -1.68
N GLY A 331 -0.78 -7.11 -2.83
CA GLY A 331 -1.05 -7.77 -4.12
C GLY A 331 -2.46 -8.33 -4.26
N ALA A 332 -3.40 -7.86 -3.43
CA ALA A 332 -4.82 -8.21 -3.55
C ALA A 332 -5.52 -7.39 -4.65
N TYR A 333 -5.03 -6.17 -4.93
CA TYR A 333 -5.57 -5.26 -5.94
C TYR A 333 -4.47 -4.74 -6.86
N ASP A 334 -4.81 -4.54 -8.12
CA ASP A 334 -4.03 -3.80 -9.11
C ASP A 334 -4.59 -2.38 -9.33
N ALA A 335 -5.91 -2.21 -9.28
CA ALA A 335 -6.60 -0.93 -9.36
C ALA A 335 -7.84 -0.90 -8.45
N VAL A 336 -7.91 0.06 -7.54
CA VAL A 336 -8.97 0.15 -6.52
C VAL A 336 -9.34 1.61 -6.32
N ILE A 337 -10.62 1.88 -6.05
CA ILE A 337 -11.08 3.22 -5.71
C ILE A 337 -11.35 3.33 -4.23
N ALA A 338 -10.70 4.30 -3.60
CA ALA A 338 -11.09 4.77 -2.28
C ALA A 338 -12.03 5.96 -2.44
N ASN A 339 -13.30 5.78 -2.10
CA ASN A 339 -14.34 6.80 -2.20
C ASN A 339 -14.85 7.19 -0.81
N GLY A 340 -15.58 8.29 -0.72
CA GLY A 340 -16.53 8.51 0.36
C GLY A 340 -17.62 9.48 -0.05
N VAL A 341 -18.75 9.39 0.66
CA VAL A 341 -19.91 10.25 0.47
C VAL A 341 -20.61 10.48 1.80
N GLU A 342 -21.13 11.68 1.98
CA GLU A 342 -22.09 11.97 3.04
C GLU A 342 -23.01 13.10 2.55
N VAL A 343 -24.32 12.91 2.66
CA VAL A 343 -25.34 13.95 2.39
C VAL A 343 -26.12 14.16 3.68
N MET A 344 -25.50 14.92 4.59
CA MET A 344 -26.01 15.18 5.93
C MET A 344 -27.33 15.96 5.95
N THR A 345 -27.68 16.65 4.86
CA THR A 345 -29.01 17.25 4.68
C THR A 345 -30.12 16.20 4.65
N ARG A 346 -29.87 15.06 3.98
CA ARG A 346 -30.85 13.97 3.82
C ARG A 346 -30.75 12.94 4.94
N VAL A 347 -29.53 12.63 5.37
CA VAL A 347 -29.26 11.71 6.48
C VAL A 347 -28.45 12.43 7.56
N PRO A 348 -29.12 13.11 8.52
CA PRO A 348 -28.44 13.90 9.54
C PRO A 348 -27.49 13.09 10.42
N MET A 349 -26.46 13.75 10.94
CA MET A 349 -25.58 13.16 11.94
C MET A 349 -26.37 12.64 13.15
N GLY A 350 -26.13 11.39 13.53
CA GLY A 350 -26.85 10.70 14.60
C GLY A 350 -28.08 9.90 14.12
N ALA A 351 -28.46 9.98 12.84
CA ALA A 351 -29.62 9.26 12.31
C ALA A 351 -29.53 7.72 12.50
N SER A 352 -28.32 7.15 12.47
CA SER A 352 -28.09 5.71 12.70
C SER A 352 -28.40 5.24 14.11
N ILE A 353 -28.50 6.14 15.09
CA ILE A 353 -28.96 5.83 16.46
C ILE A 353 -30.48 5.57 16.47
N ALA A 354 -31.20 5.98 15.40
CA ALA A 354 -32.63 5.78 15.21
C ALA A 354 -33.46 6.20 16.44
N GLU A 355 -33.07 7.31 17.09
CA GLU A 355 -33.68 7.80 18.33
C GLU A 355 -33.79 6.73 19.44
N GLY A 356 -32.87 5.75 19.43
CA GLY A 356 -32.86 4.64 20.37
C GLY A 356 -33.87 3.53 20.07
N LYS A 357 -34.59 3.59 18.93
CA LYS A 357 -35.58 2.58 18.51
C LYS A 357 -35.02 1.16 18.49
N PHE A 358 -33.75 1.02 18.09
CA PHE A 358 -33.03 -0.27 18.07
C PHE A 358 -31.97 -0.38 19.17
N GLY A 359 -32.11 0.44 20.23
CA GLY A 359 -31.12 0.60 21.30
C GLY A 359 -30.05 1.65 21.00
N PHE A 360 -29.14 1.82 21.96
CA PHE A 360 -28.00 2.73 21.83
C PHE A 360 -26.72 1.97 21.48
N PRO A 361 -25.81 2.55 20.67
CA PRO A 361 -24.61 1.86 20.22
C PRO A 361 -23.60 1.57 21.35
N MET A 362 -23.65 2.32 22.46
CA MET A 362 -22.78 2.09 23.62
C MET A 362 -23.48 1.21 24.66
N GLY A 363 -22.97 -0.01 24.86
CA GLY A 363 -23.45 -0.91 25.92
C GLY A 363 -23.08 -0.45 27.34
N ALA A 364 -23.75 -1.02 28.34
CA ALA A 364 -23.62 -0.64 29.76
C ALA A 364 -22.18 -0.68 30.29
N ARG A 365 -21.34 -1.61 29.81
CA ARG A 365 -19.93 -1.72 30.21
C ARG A 365 -19.10 -0.49 29.84
N VAL A 366 -19.39 0.13 28.69
CA VAL A 366 -18.70 1.36 28.27
C VAL A 366 -19.13 2.52 29.17
N GLN A 367 -20.43 2.63 29.45
CA GLN A 367 -20.96 3.68 30.31
C GLN A 367 -20.39 3.59 31.74
N GLU A 368 -20.37 2.38 32.32
CA GLU A 368 -19.82 2.17 33.67
C GLU A 368 -18.33 2.52 33.74
N ARG A 369 -17.55 2.17 32.70
CA ARG A 369 -16.11 2.47 32.65
C ARG A 369 -15.80 3.96 32.79
N TYR A 370 -16.62 4.83 32.21
CA TYR A 370 -16.39 6.29 32.21
C TYR A 370 -17.26 7.04 33.23
N LYS A 371 -18.05 6.34 34.03
CA LYS A 371 -18.97 6.94 35.00
C LYS A 371 -18.26 7.79 36.04
N ALA A 372 -17.13 7.31 36.56
CA ALA A 372 -16.32 8.02 37.55
C ALA A 372 -15.73 9.35 37.03
N GLU A 373 -15.57 9.48 35.71
CA GLU A 373 -15.10 10.72 35.08
C GLU A 373 -16.28 11.67 34.74
N GLY A 374 -17.54 11.21 34.85
CA GLY A 374 -18.75 11.95 34.46
C GLY A 374 -19.40 11.49 33.14
N GLY A 375 -19.08 10.29 32.65
CA GLY A 375 -19.69 9.69 31.45
C GLY A 375 -19.11 10.16 30.10
N LEU A 376 -19.49 9.53 29.00
CA LEU A 376 -19.06 9.99 27.67
C LEU A 376 -19.72 11.35 27.32
N VAL A 377 -19.01 12.17 26.56
CA VAL A 377 -19.49 13.50 26.12
C VAL A 377 -19.62 13.56 24.60
N ASN A 378 -20.46 14.46 24.10
CA ASN A 378 -20.54 14.72 22.66
C ASN A 378 -19.28 15.45 22.15
N GLN A 379 -19.08 15.44 20.83
CA GLN A 379 -17.87 15.98 20.19
C GLN A 379 -17.63 17.47 20.51
N GLY A 380 -18.69 18.28 20.59
CA GLY A 380 -18.55 19.71 20.89
C GLY A 380 -18.12 19.97 22.32
N VAL A 381 -18.69 19.23 23.30
CA VAL A 381 -18.22 19.26 24.69
C VAL A 381 -16.79 18.74 24.80
N SER A 382 -16.41 17.73 24.01
CA SER A 382 -15.03 17.25 23.92
C SER A 382 -14.07 18.36 23.46
N ALA A 383 -14.47 19.16 22.47
CA ALA A 383 -13.70 20.32 22.02
C ALA A 383 -13.54 21.40 23.11
N GLU A 384 -14.58 21.65 23.92
CA GLU A 384 -14.46 22.54 25.10
C GLU A 384 -13.42 22.02 26.10
N LEU A 385 -13.46 20.72 26.42
CA LEU A 385 -12.49 20.08 27.33
C LEU A 385 -11.05 20.15 26.80
N ILE A 386 -10.88 20.02 25.48
CA ILE A 386 -9.58 20.20 24.83
C ILE A 386 -9.12 21.65 24.98
N SER A 387 -9.98 22.62 24.71
CA SER A 387 -9.66 24.04 24.89
C SER A 387 -9.27 24.38 26.33
N GLU A 388 -9.89 23.76 27.33
CA GLU A 388 -9.49 23.90 28.73
C GLU A 388 -8.11 23.28 29.00
N LYS A 389 -7.92 22.00 28.62
CA LYS A 389 -6.69 21.25 28.91
C LYS A 389 -5.45 21.90 28.29
N TRP A 390 -5.56 22.38 27.05
CA TRP A 390 -4.47 23.05 26.34
C TRP A 390 -4.48 24.58 26.47
N LYS A 391 -5.33 25.13 27.34
CA LYS A 391 -5.47 26.58 27.60
C LYS A 391 -5.59 27.37 26.30
N ILE A 392 -6.49 26.93 25.42
CA ILE A 392 -6.80 27.59 24.16
C ILE A 392 -7.91 28.61 24.44
N SER A 393 -7.65 29.87 24.13
CA SER A 393 -8.58 30.98 24.34
C SER A 393 -9.67 31.01 23.26
N ARG A 394 -10.76 31.74 23.50
CA ARG A 394 -11.82 31.95 22.50
C ARG A 394 -11.27 32.71 21.28
N GLU A 395 -10.39 33.67 21.53
CA GLU A 395 -9.75 34.50 20.52
C GLU A 395 -8.85 33.65 19.62
N GLU A 396 -8.09 32.69 20.18
CA GLU A 396 -7.29 31.74 19.39
C GLU A 396 -8.18 30.86 18.47
N LEU A 397 -9.31 30.37 18.99
CA LEU A 397 -10.26 29.56 18.20
C LEU A 397 -10.87 30.37 17.05
N ASP A 398 -11.31 31.60 17.33
CA ASP A 398 -11.93 32.47 16.33
C ASP A 398 -10.90 32.97 15.31
N ALA A 399 -9.67 33.27 15.72
CA ALA A 399 -8.58 33.61 14.82
C ALA A 399 -8.26 32.46 13.85
N PHE A 400 -8.25 31.22 14.33
CA PHE A 400 -8.09 30.05 13.48
C PHE A 400 -9.28 29.88 12.51
N GLY A 401 -10.51 30.11 12.98
CA GLY A 401 -11.71 30.09 12.13
C GLY A 401 -11.67 31.13 11.01
N LEU A 402 -11.24 32.36 11.32
CA LEU A 402 -11.02 33.42 10.33
C LEU A 402 -9.92 33.04 9.32
N ARG A 403 -8.80 32.49 9.79
CA ARG A 403 -7.70 32.00 8.93
C ARG A 403 -8.21 30.98 7.93
N SER A 404 -8.98 29.98 8.38
CA SER A 404 -9.54 28.94 7.51
C SER A 404 -10.43 29.53 6.41
N GLN A 405 -11.33 30.47 6.75
CA GLN A 405 -12.19 31.17 5.78
C GLN A 405 -11.39 31.99 4.76
N ASN A 406 -10.40 32.75 5.22
CA ASN A 406 -9.54 33.55 4.35
C ASN A 406 -8.71 32.68 3.40
N TYR A 407 -8.18 31.56 3.89
CA TYR A 407 -7.36 30.65 3.08
C TYR A 407 -8.21 29.94 2.01
N ALA A 408 -9.42 29.49 2.37
CA ALA A 408 -10.36 28.91 1.42
C ALA A 408 -10.82 29.92 0.35
N ALA A 409 -11.14 31.15 0.76
CA ALA A 409 -11.50 32.22 -0.17
C ALA A 409 -10.36 32.56 -1.15
N ARG A 410 -9.12 32.66 -0.63
CA ARG A 410 -7.91 32.84 -1.45
C ARG A 410 -7.73 31.69 -2.44
N ALA A 411 -7.74 30.44 -1.96
CA ALA A 411 -7.54 29.26 -2.79
C ALA A 411 -8.59 29.15 -3.90
N THR A 412 -9.84 29.51 -3.59
CA THR A 412 -10.93 29.56 -4.58
C THR A 412 -10.68 30.63 -5.63
N LYS A 413 -10.34 31.86 -5.21
CA LYS A 413 -10.05 32.99 -6.12
C LYS A 413 -8.86 32.70 -7.04
N GLU A 414 -7.85 32.02 -6.54
CA GLU A 414 -6.65 31.62 -7.30
C GLU A 414 -6.86 30.36 -8.15
N GLY A 415 -8.04 29.73 -8.10
CA GLY A 415 -8.36 28.55 -8.90
C GLY A 415 -7.68 27.26 -8.44
N ARG A 416 -7.17 27.20 -7.20
CA ARG A 416 -6.41 26.03 -6.69
C ARG A 416 -7.22 24.74 -6.65
N PHE A 417 -8.54 24.84 -6.55
CA PHE A 417 -9.44 23.69 -6.51
C PHE A 417 -9.93 23.22 -7.89
N GLN A 418 -9.58 23.90 -8.98
CA GLN A 418 -10.09 23.58 -10.32
C GLN A 418 -9.72 22.16 -10.77
N ASN A 419 -8.57 21.65 -10.36
CA ASN A 419 -8.14 20.30 -10.74
C ASN A 419 -8.83 19.19 -9.94
N GLU A 420 -9.38 19.50 -8.75
CA GLU A 420 -10.04 18.51 -7.89
C GLU A 420 -11.57 18.57 -7.92
N ILE A 421 -12.18 19.73 -8.20
CA ILE A 421 -13.64 19.86 -8.23
C ILE A 421 -14.21 19.34 -9.56
N VAL A 422 -15.10 18.36 -9.45
CA VAL A 422 -16.00 17.90 -10.51
C VAL A 422 -17.32 18.62 -10.33
N GLY A 423 -17.71 19.42 -11.33
CA GLY A 423 -18.97 20.15 -11.28
C GLY A 423 -20.17 19.22 -11.27
N VAL A 424 -21.16 19.53 -10.42
CA VAL A 424 -22.44 18.82 -10.34
C VAL A 424 -23.60 19.81 -10.43
N LEU A 425 -24.77 19.37 -10.86
CA LEU A 425 -25.97 20.24 -10.85
C LEU A 425 -26.39 20.55 -9.42
N ASP A 426 -26.76 21.79 -9.12
CA ASP A 426 -27.39 22.14 -7.85
C ASP A 426 -28.90 21.83 -7.86
N ALA A 427 -29.54 22.09 -6.73
CA ALA A 427 -30.97 21.90 -6.53
C ALA A 427 -31.84 22.73 -7.48
N GLU A 428 -31.29 23.78 -8.10
CA GLU A 428 -31.93 24.65 -9.07
C GLU A 428 -31.56 24.27 -10.52
N GLY A 429 -30.78 23.21 -10.73
CA GLY A 429 -30.36 22.71 -12.04
C GLY A 429 -29.18 23.47 -12.66
N GLN A 430 -28.49 24.32 -11.89
CA GLN A 430 -27.32 25.06 -12.34
C GLN A 430 -26.03 24.31 -11.99
N MET A 431 -25.01 24.43 -12.83
CA MET A 431 -23.72 23.78 -12.54
C MET A 431 -23.04 24.45 -11.34
N MET A 432 -22.80 23.68 -10.27
CA MET A 432 -22.03 24.07 -9.11
C MET A 432 -20.58 23.63 -9.29
N THR A 433 -19.64 24.58 -9.20
CA THR A 433 -18.19 24.35 -9.33
C THR A 433 -17.38 24.97 -8.19
N THR A 434 -18.06 25.50 -7.19
CA THR A 434 -17.47 26.22 -6.06
C THR A 434 -18.11 25.78 -4.76
N ASP A 435 -17.32 25.62 -3.70
CA ASP A 435 -17.80 25.24 -2.37
C ASP A 435 -18.71 26.33 -1.77
N GLU A 436 -19.83 25.93 -1.16
CA GLU A 436 -20.85 26.85 -0.64
C GLU A 436 -20.54 27.40 0.76
N GLY A 437 -19.67 26.71 1.51
CA GLY A 437 -19.38 27.04 2.92
C GLY A 437 -18.55 28.31 3.14
N ILE A 438 -17.92 28.83 2.09
CA ILE A 438 -17.04 30.01 2.17
C ILE A 438 -17.87 31.27 2.43
N ARG A 439 -17.50 32.03 3.45
CA ARG A 439 -18.20 33.26 3.86
C ARG A 439 -17.23 34.36 4.27
N GLU A 440 -17.59 35.60 3.94
CA GLU A 440 -16.90 36.77 4.46
C GLU A 440 -17.13 36.91 5.96
N THR A 441 -16.05 36.84 6.74
CA THR A 441 -16.09 36.90 8.20
C THR A 441 -15.03 37.84 8.76
N SER A 442 -15.15 38.22 10.02
CA SER A 442 -14.18 39.05 10.76
C SER A 442 -14.10 38.57 12.21
N LEU A 443 -13.06 38.97 12.95
CA LEU A 443 -12.95 38.62 14.37
C LEU A 443 -14.13 39.16 15.17
N GLU A 444 -14.63 40.36 14.87
CA GLU A 444 -15.78 40.96 15.55
C GLU A 444 -17.04 40.13 15.32
N LYS A 445 -17.27 39.70 14.07
CA LYS A 445 -18.40 38.83 13.73
C LYS A 445 -18.30 37.48 14.46
N LEU A 446 -17.11 36.87 14.49
CA LEU A 446 -16.89 35.58 15.15
C LEU A 446 -17.04 35.70 16.68
N ALA A 447 -16.54 36.77 17.29
CA ALA A 447 -16.68 37.05 18.72
C ALA A 447 -18.14 37.22 19.14
N SER A 448 -18.99 37.76 18.26
CA SER A 448 -20.43 37.91 18.53
C SER A 448 -21.22 36.58 18.58
N LEU A 449 -20.63 35.49 18.09
CA LEU A 449 -21.30 34.18 18.07
C LEU A 449 -21.40 33.60 19.47
N LYS A 450 -22.60 33.08 19.77
CA LYS A 450 -22.86 32.33 21.00
C LYS A 450 -22.18 30.95 20.93
N PRO A 451 -21.59 30.48 22.04
CA PRO A 451 -21.18 29.09 22.17
C PRO A 451 -22.29 28.09 21.87
N SER A 452 -21.96 27.02 21.16
CA SER A 452 -22.92 26.04 20.65
C SER A 452 -23.19 24.88 21.63
N PHE A 453 -22.27 24.60 22.54
CA PHE A 453 -22.29 23.35 23.33
C PHE A 453 -22.29 23.56 24.84
N ARG A 454 -21.77 24.69 25.31
CA ARG A 454 -21.73 25.05 26.72
C ARG A 454 -22.04 26.54 26.88
N PRO A 455 -22.83 26.98 27.87
CA PRO A 455 -23.06 28.40 28.14
C PRO A 455 -21.76 29.18 28.40
N VAL A 456 -21.79 30.49 28.16
CA VAL A 456 -20.63 31.38 28.39
C VAL A 456 -20.25 31.39 29.87
N GLU A 457 -21.25 31.33 30.75
CA GLU A 457 -21.12 31.34 32.21
C GLU A 457 -20.35 30.12 32.74
N GLU A 458 -20.39 29.01 31.99
CA GLU A 458 -19.64 27.78 32.28
C GLU A 458 -18.34 27.68 31.47
N GLY A 459 -17.92 28.78 30.83
CA GLY A 459 -16.68 28.88 30.07
C GLY A 459 -16.75 28.35 28.64
N GLY A 460 -17.93 28.30 28.02
CA GLY A 460 -18.08 27.85 26.62
C GLY A 460 -17.35 28.74 25.60
N LYS A 461 -16.58 28.13 24.70
CA LYS A 461 -15.76 28.81 23.69
C LYS A 461 -16.03 28.33 22.26
N VAL A 462 -16.59 27.14 22.10
CA VAL A 462 -16.81 26.52 20.78
C VAL A 462 -18.08 27.06 20.16
N THR A 463 -17.97 27.62 18.95
CA THR A 463 -19.07 28.25 18.19
C THR A 463 -19.16 27.70 16.78
N ALA A 464 -20.24 28.02 16.06
CA ALA A 464 -20.35 27.74 14.62
C ALA A 464 -19.29 28.45 13.75
N GLY A 465 -18.58 29.45 14.31
CA GLY A 465 -17.50 30.18 13.65
C GLY A 465 -16.17 29.44 13.66
N ASN A 466 -15.95 28.60 14.67
CA ASN A 466 -14.71 27.86 14.91
C ASN A 466 -14.91 26.33 14.91
N SER A 467 -16.04 25.88 14.36
CA SER A 467 -16.41 24.48 14.15
C SER A 467 -16.61 24.20 12.67
N SER A 468 -16.43 22.95 12.26
CA SER A 468 -16.78 22.48 10.92
C SER A 468 -18.27 22.65 10.60
N GLN A 469 -18.57 22.84 9.31
CA GLN A 469 -19.95 22.97 8.84
C GLN A 469 -20.56 21.60 8.52
N ILE A 470 -21.86 21.45 8.79
CA ILE A 470 -22.66 20.31 8.31
C ILE A 470 -22.77 20.44 6.78
N THR A 471 -22.33 19.40 6.07
CA THR A 471 -21.99 19.49 4.65
C THR A 471 -22.40 18.25 3.90
N ASP A 472 -22.81 18.45 2.66
CA ASP A 472 -23.08 17.41 1.67
C ASP A 472 -21.92 17.35 0.67
N GLY A 473 -21.44 16.15 0.32
CA GLY A 473 -20.37 15.99 -0.68
C GLY A 473 -19.85 14.57 -0.86
N SER A 474 -19.11 14.36 -1.94
CA SER A 474 -18.38 13.11 -2.23
C SER A 474 -16.96 13.38 -2.73
N ALA A 475 -16.05 12.42 -2.51
CA ALA A 475 -14.67 12.46 -3.01
C ALA A 475 -14.13 11.05 -3.29
N ALA A 476 -13.25 10.94 -4.28
CA ALA A 476 -12.71 9.68 -4.78
C ALA A 476 -11.22 9.77 -5.11
N LEU A 477 -10.49 8.69 -4.84
CA LEU A 477 -9.08 8.49 -5.20
C LEU A 477 -8.96 7.20 -6.02
N LEU A 478 -8.29 7.27 -7.16
CA LEU A 478 -7.84 6.09 -7.89
C LEU A 478 -6.46 5.67 -7.34
N ILE A 479 -6.41 4.51 -6.73
CA ILE A 479 -5.19 3.94 -6.15
C ILE A 479 -4.85 2.68 -6.95
N MET A 480 -3.60 2.58 -7.40
CA MET A 480 -3.13 1.48 -8.24
C MET A 480 -1.78 0.96 -7.78
N SER A 481 -1.42 -0.25 -8.20
CA SER A 481 -0.01 -0.65 -8.18
C SER A 481 0.76 0.23 -9.18
N GLU A 482 1.94 0.71 -8.79
CA GLU A 482 2.77 1.56 -9.65
C GLU A 482 3.07 0.87 -11.00
N GLU A 483 3.26 -0.45 -10.98
CA GLU A 483 3.47 -1.25 -12.18
C GLU A 483 2.23 -1.26 -13.08
N ARG A 484 1.02 -1.46 -12.53
CA ARG A 484 -0.21 -1.44 -13.32
C ARG A 484 -0.46 -0.06 -13.93
N ALA A 485 -0.28 1.00 -13.14
CA ALA A 485 -0.41 2.38 -13.63
C ALA A 485 0.51 2.63 -14.84
N LYS A 486 1.79 2.26 -14.74
CA LYS A 486 2.76 2.36 -15.84
C LYS A 486 2.36 1.53 -17.07
N LYS A 487 1.91 0.28 -16.88
CA LYS A 487 1.46 -0.59 -17.98
C LYS A 487 0.27 0.00 -18.75
N LEU A 488 -0.60 0.73 -18.07
CA LEU A 488 -1.77 1.40 -18.67
C LEU A 488 -1.47 2.81 -19.17
N GLY A 489 -0.22 3.29 -19.07
CA GLY A 489 0.16 4.65 -19.46
C GLY A 489 -0.41 5.74 -18.53
N LEU A 490 -0.91 5.37 -17.35
CA LEU A 490 -1.42 6.30 -16.35
C LEU A 490 -0.27 6.84 -15.50
N LYS A 491 -0.27 8.16 -15.25
CA LYS A 491 0.80 8.83 -14.49
C LYS A 491 0.56 8.68 -12.98
N PRO A 492 1.45 8.01 -12.22
CA PRO A 492 1.45 8.08 -10.76
C PRO A 492 1.73 9.52 -10.31
N ARG A 493 0.91 10.05 -9.39
CA ARG A 493 1.03 11.43 -8.86
C ARG A 493 1.72 11.47 -7.50
N ALA A 494 1.41 10.51 -6.64
CA ALA A 494 2.06 10.33 -5.35
C ALA A 494 2.06 8.85 -4.95
N ARG A 495 2.96 8.46 -4.04
CA ARG A 495 2.97 7.13 -3.41
C ARG A 495 2.65 7.23 -1.92
N PHE A 496 2.01 6.20 -1.37
CA PHE A 496 1.86 6.07 0.07
C PHE A 496 3.18 5.61 0.72
N VAL A 497 3.63 6.33 1.74
CA VAL A 497 4.92 6.09 2.43
C VAL A 497 4.71 5.30 3.72
N SER A 498 3.75 5.72 4.53
CA SER A 498 3.52 5.17 5.86
C SER A 498 2.07 5.37 6.30
N PHE A 499 1.60 4.49 7.18
CA PHE A 499 0.26 4.52 7.75
C PHE A 499 0.34 4.33 9.27
N ALA A 500 -0.51 5.04 10.00
CA ALA A 500 -0.70 4.84 11.43
C ALA A 500 -2.16 4.95 11.83
N LEU A 501 -2.47 4.26 12.92
CA LEU A 501 -3.74 4.33 13.62
C LEU A 501 -3.43 4.56 15.11
N ALA A 502 -4.23 5.39 15.76
CA ALA A 502 -4.16 5.64 17.19
C ALA A 502 -5.57 5.72 17.80
N ALA A 503 -5.61 5.53 19.12
CA ALA A 503 -6.81 5.68 19.94
C ALA A 503 -6.43 6.37 21.26
N GLU A 504 -7.35 7.14 21.83
CA GLU A 504 -7.20 7.97 23.03
C GLU A 504 -8.46 7.95 23.89
N ASN A 505 -8.42 8.65 25.04
CA ASN A 505 -9.58 8.77 25.93
C ASN A 505 -10.79 9.33 25.16
N PRO A 506 -11.93 8.59 25.07
CA PRO A 506 -13.10 8.98 24.30
C PRO A 506 -13.86 10.19 24.88
N ARG A 507 -13.51 10.68 26.08
CA ARG A 507 -13.99 11.98 26.59
C ARG A 507 -13.27 13.15 25.92
N TYR A 508 -11.96 13.01 25.71
CA TYR A 508 -11.16 13.93 24.90
C TYR A 508 -11.20 13.60 23.41
N MET A 509 -12.02 12.61 23.02
CA MET A 509 -12.44 12.10 21.70
C MET A 509 -11.62 12.49 20.46
N LEU A 510 -11.31 13.76 20.32
CA LEU A 510 -10.71 14.39 19.18
C LEU A 510 -9.17 14.56 19.27
N THR A 511 -8.50 14.07 20.32
CA THR A 511 -7.05 14.26 20.53
C THR A 511 -6.16 13.19 19.87
N ALA A 512 -6.73 12.10 19.37
CA ALA A 512 -5.99 11.01 18.73
C ALA A 512 -5.14 11.38 17.50
N PRO A 513 -5.35 12.51 16.77
CA PRO A 513 -4.41 12.97 15.74
C PRO A 513 -2.98 13.15 16.27
N ILE A 514 -2.81 13.55 17.54
CA ILE A 514 -1.49 13.74 18.15
C ILE A 514 -0.68 12.42 18.15
N PRO A 515 -1.13 11.33 18.80
CA PRO A 515 -0.40 10.06 18.75
C PRO A 515 -0.38 9.43 17.35
N ALA A 516 -1.41 9.63 16.52
CA ALA A 516 -1.40 9.12 15.14
C ALA A 516 -0.28 9.77 14.31
N THR A 517 -0.08 11.09 14.43
CA THR A 517 1.00 11.81 13.75
C THR A 517 2.37 11.37 14.27
N LYS A 518 2.58 11.29 15.60
CA LYS A 518 3.85 10.81 16.18
C LYS A 518 4.22 9.43 15.61
N LYS A 519 3.25 8.52 15.58
CA LYS A 519 3.42 7.13 15.11
C LYS A 519 3.67 7.02 13.61
N VAL A 520 3.00 7.82 12.77
CA VAL A 520 3.20 7.75 11.31
C VAL A 520 4.57 8.30 10.90
N LEU A 521 5.01 9.38 11.55
CA LEU A 521 6.33 9.97 11.38
C LEU A 521 7.44 9.00 11.82
N GLU A 522 7.31 8.42 13.02
CA GLU A 522 8.24 7.41 13.52
C GLU A 522 8.38 6.22 12.56
N ARG A 523 7.25 5.69 12.07
CA ARG A 523 7.24 4.58 11.09
C ARG A 523 7.89 4.95 9.76
N ALA A 524 7.67 6.19 9.30
CA ALA A 524 8.28 6.70 8.08
C ALA A 524 9.76 7.08 8.27
N LYS A 525 10.24 7.13 9.52
CA LYS A 525 11.54 7.71 9.89
C LYS A 525 11.69 9.16 9.42
N LEU A 526 10.60 9.91 9.54
CA LEU A 526 10.52 11.33 9.22
C LEU A 526 10.23 12.13 10.50
N THR A 527 10.54 13.41 10.45
CA THR A 527 10.23 14.39 11.47
C THR A 527 9.19 15.39 10.96
N MET A 528 8.69 16.27 11.83
CA MET A 528 7.74 17.30 11.40
C MET A 528 8.38 18.27 10.39
N ASP A 529 9.69 18.48 10.45
CA ASP A 529 10.45 19.37 9.55
C ASP A 529 10.53 18.82 8.12
N ASP A 530 10.48 17.49 7.96
CA ASP A 530 10.50 16.82 6.65
C ASP A 530 9.18 16.95 5.88
N ILE A 531 8.10 17.38 6.55
CA ILE A 531 6.78 17.50 5.93
C ILE A 531 6.62 18.89 5.32
N ASP A 532 6.22 18.91 4.05
CA ASP A 532 6.01 20.13 3.28
C ASP A 532 4.59 20.67 3.44
N LEU A 533 3.60 19.78 3.60
CA LEU A 533 2.20 20.15 3.77
C LEU A 533 1.48 19.20 4.72
N VAL A 534 0.58 19.77 5.52
CA VAL A 534 -0.28 19.01 6.43
C VAL A 534 -1.75 19.33 6.13
N GLU A 535 -2.54 18.29 5.90
CA GLU A 535 -3.99 18.36 5.93
C GLU A 535 -4.51 17.67 7.20
N ILE A 536 -4.94 18.47 8.18
CA ILE A 536 -5.59 18.02 9.41
C ILE A 536 -7.05 18.47 9.41
N ASN A 537 -7.97 17.53 9.57
CA ASN A 537 -9.40 17.87 9.55
C ASN A 537 -9.77 18.88 10.66
N GLU A 538 -10.40 19.98 10.27
CA GLU A 538 -10.82 21.05 11.18
C GLU A 538 -12.21 20.78 11.77
N ALA A 539 -12.41 19.62 12.42
CA ALA A 539 -13.68 19.33 13.07
C ALA A 539 -14.07 20.47 14.03
N PHE A 540 -13.09 20.92 14.82
CA PHE A 540 -13.10 22.13 15.62
C PHE A 540 -11.69 22.75 15.61
N ALA A 541 -11.59 24.08 15.71
CA ALA A 541 -10.30 24.78 15.82
C ALA A 541 -9.46 24.26 17.00
N ALA A 542 -10.12 23.88 18.10
CA ALA A 542 -9.48 23.32 19.30
C ALA A 542 -8.63 22.07 18.99
N VAL A 543 -9.06 21.24 18.04
CA VAL A 543 -8.34 20.01 17.66
C VAL A 543 -7.00 20.34 17.01
N VAL A 544 -7.02 21.24 16.02
CA VAL A 544 -5.81 21.63 15.28
C VAL A 544 -4.86 22.39 16.20
N LEU A 545 -5.37 23.28 17.03
CA LEU A 545 -4.53 24.07 17.95
C LEU A 545 -3.93 23.20 19.07
N ALA A 546 -4.66 22.22 19.60
CA ALA A 546 -4.08 21.25 20.55
C ALA A 546 -3.00 20.39 19.89
N TRP A 547 -3.25 19.92 18.66
CA TRP A 547 -2.27 19.20 17.86
C TRP A 547 -1.00 20.05 17.60
N ALA A 548 -1.17 21.32 17.27
CA ALA A 548 -0.07 22.25 17.06
C ALA A 548 0.73 22.54 18.34
N LYS A 549 0.07 22.63 19.50
CA LYS A 549 0.76 22.80 20.80
C LYS A 549 1.60 21.58 21.21
N GLU A 550 1.26 20.38 20.73
CA GLU A 550 1.98 19.14 21.06
C GLU A 550 3.11 18.81 20.08
N LEU A 551 2.96 19.18 18.81
CA LEU A 551 3.89 18.77 17.75
C LEU A 551 4.70 19.93 17.16
N HIS A 552 4.36 21.17 17.51
CA HIS A 552 5.04 22.37 17.05
C HIS A 552 5.28 22.42 15.52
N PRO A 553 4.26 22.16 14.69
CA PRO A 553 4.38 22.23 13.24
C PRO A 553 4.61 23.69 12.80
N ASP A 554 5.18 23.86 11.61
CA ASP A 554 5.08 25.13 10.90
C ASP A 554 3.62 25.35 10.45
N MET A 555 2.93 26.28 11.10
CA MET A 555 1.53 26.56 10.81
C MET A 555 1.31 27.15 9.41
N GLU A 556 2.34 27.67 8.73
CA GLU A 556 2.22 28.09 7.32
C GLU A 556 2.15 26.90 6.34
N LYS A 557 2.36 25.67 6.82
CA LYS A 557 2.21 24.42 6.06
C LYS A 557 0.92 23.66 6.37
N VAL A 558 0.12 24.12 7.33
CA VAL A 558 -1.07 23.40 7.84
C VAL A 558 -2.34 23.98 7.24
N ASN A 559 -3.11 23.16 6.52
CA ASN A 559 -4.40 23.51 5.89
C ASN A 559 -4.30 24.81 5.08
N VAL A 560 -3.29 24.91 4.20
CA VAL A 560 -2.91 26.17 3.52
C VAL A 560 -3.95 26.68 2.52
N ASN A 561 -4.89 25.80 2.13
CA ASN A 561 -6.03 26.13 1.28
C ASN A 561 -7.34 26.26 2.06
N GLY A 562 -7.28 26.36 3.39
CA GLY A 562 -8.44 26.33 4.27
C GLY A 562 -8.95 24.91 4.50
N GLY A 563 -9.70 24.71 5.58
CA GLY A 563 -10.17 23.38 5.97
C GLY A 563 -11.67 23.34 6.23
N ALA A 564 -12.08 22.38 7.06
CA ALA A 564 -13.49 22.05 7.26
C ALA A 564 -14.34 23.15 7.94
N ILE A 565 -13.72 24.12 8.63
CA ILE A 565 -14.43 25.29 9.16
C ILE A 565 -14.97 26.16 8.00
N ALA A 566 -14.20 26.25 6.91
CA ALA A 566 -14.58 27.02 5.72
C ALA A 566 -15.29 26.19 4.65
N LEU A 567 -14.68 25.06 4.26
CA LEU A 567 -15.13 24.23 3.15
C LEU A 567 -16.23 23.24 3.56
N GLY A 568 -16.28 22.86 4.83
CA GLY A 568 -17.22 21.89 5.36
C GLY A 568 -16.65 20.49 5.62
N HIS A 569 -17.42 19.69 6.37
CA HIS A 569 -17.06 18.33 6.80
C HIS A 569 -18.17 17.31 6.44
N PRO A 570 -18.23 16.83 5.19
CA PRO A 570 -19.11 15.72 4.81
C PRO A 570 -18.51 14.42 5.34
N LEU A 571 -18.71 14.13 6.62
CA LEU A 571 -18.12 13.03 7.41
C LEU A 571 -17.42 11.93 6.57
N GLY A 572 -18.18 11.03 5.95
CA GLY A 572 -17.70 9.91 5.15
C GLY A 572 -16.78 10.26 3.99
N ALA A 573 -16.96 11.41 3.34
CA ALA A 573 -16.16 11.90 2.19
C ALA A 573 -14.91 12.68 2.57
N SER A 574 -14.79 13.11 3.83
CA SER A 574 -13.80 14.14 4.21
C SER A 574 -12.35 13.67 4.11
N GLY A 575 -12.09 12.39 4.37
CA GLY A 575 -10.76 11.80 4.22
C GLY A 575 -10.24 11.86 2.79
N ALA A 576 -11.02 11.39 1.82
CA ALA A 576 -10.66 11.47 0.41
C ALA A 576 -10.58 12.94 -0.07
N ARG A 577 -11.46 13.81 0.42
CA ARG A 577 -11.43 15.25 0.12
C ARG A 577 -10.11 15.90 0.54
N LEU A 578 -9.66 15.66 1.78
CA LEU A 578 -8.38 16.16 2.27
C LEU A 578 -7.21 15.64 1.44
N THR A 579 -7.28 14.37 1.00
CA THR A 579 -6.23 13.79 0.16
C THR A 579 -6.17 14.43 -1.21
N CYS A 580 -7.32 14.77 -1.80
CA CYS A 580 -7.38 15.54 -3.04
C CYS A 580 -6.64 16.87 -2.87
N THR A 581 -6.99 17.64 -1.83
CA THR A 581 -6.39 18.95 -1.58
C THR A 581 -4.89 18.86 -1.29
N LEU A 582 -4.47 17.89 -0.48
CA LEU A 582 -3.06 17.64 -0.16
C LEU A 582 -2.26 17.32 -1.42
N LEU A 583 -2.75 16.42 -2.26
CA LEU A 583 -2.07 16.00 -3.48
C LEU A 583 -1.90 17.16 -4.46
N ASN A 584 -2.98 17.90 -4.73
CA ASN A 584 -2.96 19.02 -5.66
C ASN A 584 -2.05 20.16 -5.16
N GLU A 585 -2.04 20.43 -3.85
CA GLU A 585 -1.19 21.50 -3.30
C GLU A 585 0.29 21.09 -3.25
N LEU A 586 0.61 19.81 -3.01
CA LEU A 586 1.99 19.30 -3.16
C LEU A 586 2.49 19.48 -4.59
N GLU A 587 1.66 19.14 -5.59
CA GLU A 587 2.01 19.35 -7.00
C GLU A 587 2.19 20.83 -7.35
N ARG A 588 1.29 21.70 -6.85
CA ARG A 588 1.35 23.15 -7.10
C ARG A 588 2.59 23.81 -6.50
N THR A 589 2.97 23.38 -5.29
CA THR A 589 4.11 23.95 -4.54
C THR A 589 5.45 23.28 -4.86
N GLY A 590 5.42 22.11 -5.50
CA GLY A 590 6.61 21.26 -5.70
C GLY A 590 7.04 20.49 -4.45
N GLY A 591 6.27 20.59 -3.35
CA GLY A 591 6.50 19.88 -2.10
C GLY A 591 6.59 18.37 -2.31
N ARG A 592 7.34 17.70 -1.43
CA ARG A 592 7.63 16.28 -1.50
C ARG A 592 6.73 15.47 -0.58
N TYR A 593 6.74 15.73 0.72
CA TYR A 593 6.00 14.92 1.70
C TYR A 593 4.76 15.65 2.22
N GLY A 594 3.62 14.97 2.11
CA GLY A 594 2.35 15.40 2.70
C GLY A 594 1.91 14.50 3.83
N LEU A 595 1.48 15.09 4.94
CA LEU A 595 0.85 14.39 6.06
C LEU A 595 -0.66 14.64 6.05
N GLN A 596 -1.45 13.57 6.14
CA GLN A 596 -2.87 13.67 6.42
C GLN A 596 -3.21 13.01 7.75
N THR A 597 -4.05 13.66 8.56
CA THR A 597 -4.56 13.11 9.83
C THR A 597 -5.93 13.68 10.18
N MET A 598 -6.73 12.95 10.93
CA MET A 598 -7.98 13.50 11.47
C MET A 598 -8.45 12.84 12.74
N CYS A 599 -9.23 13.58 13.52
CA CYS A 599 -9.94 13.05 14.66
C CYS A 599 -11.19 12.29 14.21
N GLU A 600 -11.56 11.29 15.00
CA GLU A 600 -12.68 10.41 14.73
C GLU A 600 -13.48 10.18 16.02
N GLY A 601 -14.79 9.97 15.87
CA GLY A 601 -15.66 9.63 16.99
C GLY A 601 -15.15 8.42 17.77
N GLY A 602 -15.32 8.46 19.10
CA GLY A 602 -14.86 7.38 19.98
C GLY A 602 -13.39 7.42 20.39
N GLY A 603 -12.68 8.52 20.11
CA GLY A 603 -11.29 8.66 20.54
C GLY A 603 -10.29 8.11 19.53
N LEU A 604 -10.60 8.12 18.23
CA LEU A 604 -9.78 7.44 17.22
C LEU A 604 -9.14 8.45 16.25
N ALA A 605 -8.09 8.01 15.57
CA ALA A 605 -7.51 8.72 14.43
C ALA A 605 -6.74 7.78 13.52
N ASN A 606 -6.82 8.04 12.22
CA ASN A 606 -5.90 7.52 11.23
C ASN A 606 -5.01 8.64 10.66
N ALA A 607 -3.79 8.27 10.29
CA ALA A 607 -2.84 9.15 9.63
C ALA A 607 -2.05 8.40 8.57
N PHE A 608 -1.70 9.07 7.48
CA PHE A 608 -0.78 8.56 6.49
C PHE A 608 0.15 9.67 5.98
N ILE A 609 1.27 9.26 5.39
CA ILE A 609 2.16 10.16 4.65
C ILE A 609 2.17 9.73 3.19
N ILE A 610 2.04 10.70 2.29
CA ILE A 610 2.25 10.53 0.84
C ILE A 610 3.50 11.28 0.39
N GLU A 611 4.15 10.77 -0.64
CA GLU A 611 5.27 11.41 -1.33
C GLU A 611 4.90 11.69 -2.78
N ARG A 612 4.99 12.94 -3.20
CA ARG A 612 4.78 13.34 -4.61
C ARG A 612 5.86 12.73 -5.50
N LEU A 613 5.47 12.23 -6.68
CA LEU A 613 6.35 11.61 -7.67
C LEU A 613 6.77 12.56 -8.79
#